data_AF-A0A925VM14-F1
#
_entry.id   AF-A0A925VM14-F1
#
_cell.length_a   1.000
_cell.length_b   1.000
_cell.length_c   1.000
_cell.angle_alpha   90.00
_cell.angle_beta   90.00
_cell.angle_gamma   90.00
#
_symmetry.space_group_name_H-M   'P 1'
#
loop_
_entity.id
_entity.type
_entity.pdbx_description
1 polymer ?
#
loop_
_entity_poly.entity_id
_entity_poly.type
_entity_poly.pdbx_seq_one_letter_code
_entity_poly.pdbx_strand_id
1 'polypeptide(L)' 'MFIINTYATAVSFCLVTMLCWGSWANTQKLAAQQWRFELFYWDYVLGIVLTALVFGLTLGSTGEAGRGFLADLRQADGAA' A
#
# COMPACT_ATOMS: atom_id res chain seq x y z
N MET A 1 -1.13 15.67 1.74
CA MET A 1 -0.32 14.43 1.81
C MET A 1 0.34 14.29 3.17
N PHE A 2 0.41 13.09 3.74
CA PHE A 2 1.04 12.83 5.03
C PHE A 2 2.57 12.88 4.92
N ILE A 3 3.20 13.68 5.77
CA ILE A 3 4.65 13.85 5.83
C ILE A 3 5.15 13.31 7.16
N ILE A 4 6.19 12.48 7.10
CA ILE A 4 6.79 11.86 8.27
C ILE A 4 7.74 12.88 8.92
N ASN A 5 7.37 13.40 10.10
CA ASN A 5 8.14 14.43 10.81
C ASN A 5 9.03 13.88 11.94
N THR A 6 8.86 12.62 12.33
CA THR A 6 9.61 12.04 13.45
C THR A 6 10.32 10.74 13.06
N TYR A 7 11.49 10.53 13.64
CA TYR A 7 12.26 9.30 13.46
C TYR A 7 11.46 8.07 13.93
N ALA A 8 10.78 8.16 15.07
CA ALA A 8 9.97 7.07 15.60
C ALA A 8 8.87 6.64 14.61
N THR A 9 8.16 7.59 14.00
CA THR A 9 7.16 7.28 12.97
C THR A 9 7.77 6.66 11.71
N ALA A 10 8.96 7.11 11.30
CA ALA A 10 9.66 6.53 10.15
C ALA A 10 10.03 5.06 10.41
N VAL A 11 10.60 4.78 11.58
CA VAL A 11 10.99 3.42 11.98
C VAL A 11 9.76 2.53 12.13
N SER A 12 8.65 3.02 12.71
CA SER A 12 7.43 2.21 12.82
C SER A 12 6.89 1.81 11.45
N PHE A 13 6.84 2.74 10.47
CA PHE A 13 6.43 2.40 9.10
C PHE A 13 7.40 1.43 8.42
N CYS A 14 8.71 1.58 8.66
CA CYS A 14 9.71 0.65 8.15
C CYS A 14 9.49 -0.78 8.69
N LEU A 15 9.30 -0.93 10.01
CA LEU A 15 9.01 -2.21 10.64
C LEU A 15 7.74 -2.85 10.08
N VAL A 16 6.65 -2.08 9.95
CA VAL A 16 5.40 -2.57 9.35
C VAL A 16 5.62 -3.05 7.92
N THR A 17 6.37 -2.29 7.10
CA THR A 17 6.63 -2.66 5.70
C THR A 17 7.46 -3.94 5.60
N MET A 18 8.50 -4.07 6.42
CA MET A 18 9.36 -5.25 6.46
C MET A 18 8.59 -6.50 6.93
N LEU A 19 7.69 -6.35 7.90
CA LEU A 19 6.80 -7.43 8.34
C LEU A 19 5.83 -7.85 7.25
N CYS A 20 5.18 -6.92 6.54
CA CYS A 20 4.26 -7.24 5.46
C CYS A 20 4.98 -7.95 4.29
N TRP A 21 6.17 -7.48 3.91
CA TRP A 21 6.97 -8.11 2.85
C TRP A 21 7.38 -9.53 3.22
N GLY A 22 7.94 -9.72 4.41
CA GLY A 22 8.38 -11.04 4.87
C GLY A 22 7.23 -12.02 5.08
N SER A 23 6.10 -11.54 5.63
CA SER A 23 4.90 -12.36 5.86
C SER A 23 4.34 -12.94 4.57
N TRP A 24 4.31 -12.16 3.48
CA TRP A 24 3.80 -12.64 2.20
C TRP A 24 4.64 -13.79 1.64
N ALA A 25 5.97 -13.66 1.61
CA ALA A 25 6.86 -14.72 1.12
C ALA A 25 6.74 -16.01 1.96
N ASN A 26 6.62 -15.88 3.28
CA ASN A 26 6.48 -17.02 4.19
C ASN A 26 5.13 -17.74 4.01
N THR A 27 4.04 -16.98 3.85
CA THR A 27 2.70 -17.55 3.64
C THR A 27 2.57 -18.18 2.26
N GLN A 28 3.19 -17.63 1.22
CA GLN A 28 3.27 -18.25 -0.10
C GLN A 28 3.96 -19.61 -0.01
N LYS A 29 5.10 -19.70 0.69
CA LYS A 29 5.84 -20.96 0.85
C LYS A 29 5.01 -22.02 1.58
N LEU A 30 4.19 -21.62 2.55
CA LEU A 30 3.28 -22.50 3.28
C LEU A 30 2.12 -22.97 2.40
N ALA A 31 1.51 -22.06 1.63
CA ALA A 31 0.33 -22.35 0.81
C ALA A 31 0.67 -23.07 -0.51
N ALA A 32 1.89 -22.93 -1.03
CA ALA A 32 2.31 -23.45 -2.34
C ALA A 32 2.15 -24.97 -2.51
N GLN A 33 2.08 -25.73 -1.41
CA GLN A 33 1.85 -27.18 -1.46
C GLN A 33 0.38 -27.55 -1.72
N GLN A 34 -0.56 -26.68 -1.34
CA GLN A 34 -2.00 -26.98 -1.41
C GLN A 34 -2.76 -26.09 -2.40
N TRP A 35 -2.22 -24.91 -2.72
CA TRP A 35 -2.88 -23.92 -3.57
C TRP A 35 -2.00 -23.54 -4.76
N ARG A 36 -2.66 -23.36 -5.90
CA ARG A 36 -2.05 -22.82 -7.10
C ARG A 36 -1.65 -21.36 -6.88
N PHE A 37 -0.50 -20.98 -7.44
CA PHE A 37 0.05 -19.64 -7.29
C PHE A 37 -0.91 -18.56 -7.79
N GLU A 38 -1.61 -18.79 -8.92
CA GLU A 38 -2.50 -17.79 -9.50
C GLU A 38 -3.63 -17.43 -8.53
N LEU A 39 -4.23 -18.42 -7.87
CA LEU A 39 -5.31 -18.22 -6.89
C LEU A 39 -4.81 -17.52 -5.62
N PHE A 40 -3.64 -17.89 -5.12
CA PHE A 40 -3.02 -17.20 -3.99
C PHE A 40 -2.71 -15.73 -4.29
N TYR A 41 -2.33 -15.43 -5.53
CA TYR A 41 -1.96 -14.08 -5.95
C TYR A 41 -3.17 -13.14 -6.11
N TRP A 42 -4.37 -13.67 -6.35
CA TRP A 42 -5.60 -12.87 -6.48
C TRP A 42 -5.88 -12.03 -5.22
N ASP A 43 -5.75 -12.63 -4.04
CA ASP A 43 -5.94 -11.93 -2.76
C ASP A 43 -4.91 -10.81 -2.56
N TYR A 44 -3.68 -11.04 -3.02
CA TYR A 44 -2.62 -10.03 -2.96
C TYR A 44 -2.91 -8.83 -3.86
N VAL A 45 -3.36 -9.06 -5.10
CA VAL A 45 -3.73 -7.98 -6.02
C VAL A 45 -4.88 -7.15 -5.46
N LEU A 46 -5.94 -7.81 -4.98
CA LEU A 46 -7.07 -7.12 -4.38
C LEU A 46 -6.64 -6.34 -3.13
N GLY A 47 -5.82 -6.95 -2.28
CA GLY A 47 -5.27 -6.32 -1.08
C GLY A 47 -4.44 -5.07 -1.39
N ILE A 48 -3.60 -5.10 -2.42
CA ILE A 48 -2.84 -3.92 -2.87
C ILE A 48 -3.78 -2.80 -3.32
N VAL A 49 -4.78 -3.11 -4.16
CA VAL A 49 -5.71 -2.10 -4.68
C VAL A 49 -6.49 -1.46 -3.53
N LEU A 50 -7.03 -2.26 -2.61
CA LEU A 50 -7.75 -1.76 -1.44
C LEU A 50 -6.85 -0.93 -0.53
N THR A 51 -5.63 -1.39 -0.25
CA THR A 51 -4.68 -0.67 0.61
C THR A 51 -4.26 0.66 -0.03
N ALA A 52 -4.01 0.67 -1.34
CA ALA A 52 -3.69 1.88 -2.09
C ALA A 52 -4.84 2.90 -2.05
N LEU A 53 -6.09 2.44 -2.21
CA LEU A 53 -7.27 3.30 -2.09
C LEU A 53 -7.42 3.86 -0.67
N VAL A 54 -7.29 3.02 0.35
CA VAL A 54 -7.37 3.45 1.75
C VAL A 54 -6.28 4.46 2.06
N PHE A 55 -5.02 4.19 1.70
CA PHE A 55 -3.92 5.12 1.96
C PHE A 55 -4.03 6.40 1.14
N GLY A 56 -4.45 6.32 -0.13
CA GLY A 56 -4.67 7.50 -0.97
C GLY A 56 -5.76 8.42 -0.40
N LEU A 57 -6.90 7.86 0.00
CA LEU A 57 -8.03 8.61 0.55
C LEU A 57 -7.82 9.09 1.99
N THR A 58 -6.90 8.45 2.74
CA THR A 58 -6.54 8.85 4.11
C THR A 58 -5.23 9.63 4.10
N LEU A 59 -4.09 8.97 4.35
CA LEU A 59 -2.76 9.58 4.47
C LEU A 59 -2.38 10.44 3.23
N GLY A 60 -2.78 10.04 2.03
CA GLY A 60 -2.55 10.82 0.80
C GLY A 60 -3.36 12.12 0.75
N SER A 61 -4.48 12.20 1.47
CA SER A 61 -5.44 13.31 1.42
C SER A 61 -5.50 14.15 2.70
N THR A 62 -5.02 13.66 3.85
CA THR A 62 -5.16 14.32 5.17
C THR A 62 -3.88 15.03 5.64
N GLY A 63 -3.32 15.95 4.85
CA GLY A 63 -2.14 16.71 5.29
C GLY A 63 -2.10 18.12 4.72
N GLU A 64 -1.41 19.02 5.42
CA GLU A 64 -1.35 20.47 5.11
C GLU A 64 -0.44 20.81 3.92
N ALA A 65 0.45 19.88 3.56
CA ALA A 65 1.41 20.04 2.49
C ALA A 65 1.24 18.97 1.40
N GLY A 66 1.57 19.33 0.17
CA GLY A 66 1.41 18.50 -1.03
C GLY A 66 0.00 18.48 -1.59
N ARG A 67 -0.18 17.90 -2.78
CA ARG A 67 -1.48 17.72 -3.41
C ARG A 67 -2.21 16.52 -2.81
N GLY A 68 -3.54 16.61 -2.71
CA GLY A 68 -4.37 15.48 -2.26
C GLY A 68 -4.62 14.47 -3.38
N PHE A 69 -4.82 13.21 -3.01
CA PHE A 69 -4.96 12.09 -3.94
C PHE A 69 -6.01 12.30 -5.04
N LEU A 70 -7.20 12.82 -4.70
CA LEU A 70 -8.26 13.10 -5.67
C LEU A 70 -7.88 14.20 -6.68
N ALA A 71 -7.10 15.19 -6.26
CA ALA A 71 -6.64 16.25 -7.14
C ALA A 71 -5.54 15.76 -8.09
N ASP A 72 -4.67 14.84 -7.63
CA ASP A 72 -3.72 14.13 -8.51
C ASP A 72 -4.45 13.25 -9.53
N LEU A 73 -5.49 12.52 -9.10
CA LEU A 73 -6.29 11.68 -10.00
C LEU A 73 -6.99 12.52 -11.09
N ARG A 74 -7.53 13.69 -10.74
CA ARG A 74 -8.14 14.62 -11.70
C ARG A 74 -7.12 15.24 -12.66
N GLN A 75 -5.88 15.44 -12.23
CA GLN A 75 -4.83 15.93 -13.13
C GLN A 75 -4.44 14.87 -14.17
N ALA A 76 -4.47 13.59 -13.81
CA ALA A 76 -4.15 12.50 -14.74
C ALA A 76 -5.07 12.49 -15.98
N ASP A 77 -6.29 13.03 -15.86
CA ASP A 77 -7.30 13.13 -16.92
C ASP A 77 -6.99 14.23 -17.97
N GLY A 78 -5.95 15.05 -17.75
CA GLY A 78 -5.57 16.19 -18.60
C GLY A 78 -4.39 15.96 -19.55
N ALA A 79 -3.91 14.73 -19.68
CA ALA A 79 -2.81 14.39 -20.59
C ALA A 79 -3.23 13.27 -21.56
N ALA A 80 -4.15 13.59 -22.45
CA ALA A 80 -4.44 12.85 -23.68
C ALA A 80 -4.63 13.84 -24.83
#